data_AF-A0A351BL11-F1
#
_entry.id   AF-A0A351BL11-F1
#
_cell.length_a   1.000
_cell.length_b   1.000
_cell.length_c   1.000
_cell.angle_alpha   90.00
_cell.angle_beta   90.00
_cell.angle_gamma   90.00
#
_symmetry.space_group_name_H-M   'P 1'
#
loop_
_entity.id
_entity.type
_entity.pdbx_description
1 polymer ?
#
loop_
_entity_poly.entity_id
_entity_poly.type
_entity_poly.pdbx_seq_one_letter_code
_entity_poly.pdbx_strand_id
1 'polypeptide(L)'
;MNKKVLEAIDSLGGVTAVARLCGVKPPSVWEWKRRGSIPIERCADIERATGGAVTRRDLRPDDWARIWPELADGAGAIPVEEAA
;
A
#
# COMPACT_ATOMS: atom_id res chain seq x y z
N MET A 1 -1.82 13.48 9.25
CA MET A 1 -1.00 12.24 9.36
C MET A 1 -1.91 11.08 8.97
N ASN A 2 -1.66 10.43 7.83
CA ASN A 2 -2.54 9.36 7.34
C ASN A 2 -2.36 8.10 8.22
N LYS A 3 -3.35 7.79 9.06
CA LYS A 3 -3.27 6.67 10.01
C LYS A 3 -3.12 5.32 9.30
N LYS A 4 -3.65 5.20 8.08
CA LYS A 4 -3.56 3.98 7.27
C LYS A 4 -2.13 3.61 6.88
N VAL A 5 -1.23 4.60 6.77
CA VAL A 5 0.20 4.36 6.54
C VAL A 5 0.83 3.65 7.73
N LEU A 6 0.47 4.07 8.96
CA LEU A 6 1.00 3.43 10.17
C LEU A 6 0.44 2.02 10.34
N GLU A 7 -0.87 1.86 10.15
CA GLU A 7 -1.56 0.56 10.21
C GLU A 7 -0.97 -0.43 9.20
N ALA A 8 -0.75 0.00 7.95
CA ALA A 8 -0.12 -0.83 6.94
C ALA A 8 1.27 -1.30 7.40
N ILE A 9 2.09 -0.39 7.92
CA ILE A 9 3.45 -0.74 8.35
C ILE A 9 3.43 -1.68 9.54
N ASP A 10 2.52 -1.47 10.50
CA ASP A 10 2.38 -2.33 11.68
C ASP A 10 1.90 -3.74 11.32
N SER A 11 0.84 -3.83 10.51
CA SER A 11 0.26 -5.09 10.03
C SER A 11 1.25 -5.96 9.24
N LEU A 12 2.25 -5.35 8.61
CA LEU A 12 3.30 -6.02 7.83
C LEU A 12 4.53 -6.40 8.67
N GLY A 13 4.50 -6.24 10.00
CA GLY A 13 5.62 -6.57 10.89
C GLY A 13 6.64 -5.44 11.05
N GLY A 14 6.26 -4.20 10.74
CA GLY A 14 7.02 -3.00 11.03
C GLY A 14 7.97 -2.53 9.92
N VAL A 15 8.78 -1.53 10.26
CA VAL A 15 9.63 -0.77 9.31
C VAL A 15 10.58 -1.66 8.53
N THR A 16 11.28 -2.59 9.19
CA THR A 16 12.28 -3.45 8.55
C THR A 16 11.64 -4.45 7.59
N ALA A 17 10.49 -5.02 7.96
CA ALA A 17 9.76 -5.96 7.12
C ALA A 17 9.24 -5.27 5.86
N VAL A 18 8.64 -4.09 6.01
CA VAL A 18 8.18 -3.27 4.87
C VAL A 18 9.34 -2.82 3.99
N ALA A 19 10.49 -2.46 4.56
CA ALA A 19 11.66 -2.06 3.79
C ALA A 19 12.14 -3.21 2.90
N ARG A 20 12.22 -4.43 3.45
CA ARG A 20 12.57 -5.64 2.70
C ARG A 20 11.53 -5.95 1.62
N LEU A 21 10.24 -5.84 1.94
CA LEU A 21 9.13 -6.07 1.01
C LEU A 21 9.20 -5.13 -0.20
N CYS A 22 9.45 -3.85 0.05
CA CYS A 22 9.51 -2.82 -0.99
C CYS A 22 10.90 -2.70 -1.67
N GLY A 23 11.90 -3.50 -1.27
CA GLY A 23 13.27 -3.40 -1.79
C GLY A 23 13.96 -2.05 -1.47
N VAL A 24 13.58 -1.39 -0.38
CA VAL A 24 14.13 -0.09 0.05
C VAL A 24 14.90 -0.21 1.36
N LYS A 25 15.61 0.85 1.75
CA LYS A 25 16.29 0.91 3.06
C LYS A 25 15.30 1.32 4.17
N PRO A 26 15.46 0.83 5.41
CA PRO A 26 14.59 1.19 6.55
C PRO A 26 14.37 2.70 6.78
N PRO A 27 15.37 3.60 6.55
CA PRO A 27 15.16 5.04 6.65
C PRO A 27 14.07 5.59 5.71
N SER A 28 13.89 4.99 4.54
CA SER A 28 12.82 5.39 3.60
C SER A 28 11.44 5.14 4.22
N VAL A 29 11.24 3.96 4.83
CA VAL A 29 9.97 3.62 5.49
C VAL A 29 9.74 4.48 6.73
N TRP A 30 10.80 4.81 7.48
CA TRP A 30 10.72 5.80 8.57
C TRP A 30 10.28 7.18 8.07
N GLU A 31 10.78 7.62 6.92
CA GLU A 31 10.33 8.86 6.30
C GLU A 31 8.85 8.79 5.91
N TRP A 32 8.38 7.65 5.38
CA TRP A 32 6.96 7.44 5.06
C TRP A 32 6.07 7.56 6.30
N LYS A 33 6.49 6.99 7.44
CA LYS A 33 5.80 7.17 8.74
C LYS A 33 5.75 8.63 9.15
N ARG A 34 6.88 9.34 9.04
CA ARG A 34 6.98 10.75 9.44
C ARG A 34 6.13 11.67 8.55
N ARG A 35 6.13 11.45 7.24
CA ARG A 35 5.32 12.22 6.27
C ARG A 35 3.85 11.78 6.27
N GLY A 36 3.57 10.55 6.70
CA GLY A 36 2.24 9.94 6.60
C GLY A 36 1.81 9.70 5.15
N SER A 37 2.76 9.34 4.28
CA SER A 37 2.50 9.07 2.85
C SER A 37 3.47 8.01 2.34
N ILE A 38 2.96 7.09 1.54
CA ILE A 38 3.73 6.04 0.85
C ILE A 38 3.85 6.43 -0.63
N PRO A 39 5.02 6.28 -1.27
CA PRO A 39 5.18 6.52 -2.70
C PRO A 39 4.17 5.74 -3.53
N ILE A 40 3.66 6.39 -4.59
CA ILE A 40 2.67 5.83 -5.52
C ILE A 40 3.05 4.42 -6.02
N GLU A 41 4.32 4.22 -6.38
CA GLU A 41 4.87 2.96 -6.88
C GLU A 41 4.79 1.81 -5.86
N ARG A 42 4.72 2.11 -4.55
CA ARG A 42 4.66 1.11 -3.47
C ARG A 42 3.24 0.87 -2.95
N CYS A 43 2.27 1.72 -3.29
CA CYS A 43 0.91 1.58 -2.79
C CYS A 43 0.31 0.22 -3.18
N ALA A 44 0.60 -0.27 -4.39
CA ALA A 44 0.12 -1.55 -4.85
C ALA A 44 0.82 -2.75 -4.17
N ASP A 45 2.11 -2.64 -3.85
CA ASP A 45 2.86 -3.66 -3.12
C ASP A 45 2.29 -3.82 -1.70
N ILE A 46 2.04 -2.70 -1.02
CA ILE A 46 1.46 -2.66 0.33
C ILE A 46 0.03 -3.21 0.34
N GLU A 47 -0.81 -2.84 -0.63
CA GLU A 47 -2.17 -3.40 -0.72
C GLU A 47 -2.16 -4.92 -0.87
N ARG A 48 -1.30 -5.46 -1.74
CA ARG A 48 -1.15 -6.92 -1.91
C ARG A 48 -0.63 -7.60 -0.66
N ALA A 49 0.39 -7.01 -0.03
CA ALA A 49 1.01 -7.55 1.17
C ALA A 49 0.05 -7.58 2.37
N THR A 50 -0.86 -6.61 2.45
CA THR A 50 -1.89 -6.54 3.49
C THR A 50 -3.16 -7.34 3.15
N GLY A 51 -3.17 -8.06 2.03
CA GLY A 51 -4.36 -8.80 1.58
C GLY A 51 -5.58 -7.91 1.36
N GLY A 52 -5.38 -6.64 1.02
CA GLY A 52 -6.45 -5.65 0.85
C GLY A 52 -6.96 -5.00 2.14
N ALA A 53 -6.38 -5.30 3.32
CA ALA A 53 -6.74 -4.62 4.57
C ALA A 53 -6.41 -3.11 4.55
N VAL A 54 -5.36 -2.74 3.81
CA VAL A 54 -5.07 -1.35 3.48
C VAL A 54 -5.01 -1.19 1.97
N THR A 55 -5.93 -0.43 1.40
CA THR A 55 -6.04 -0.26 -0.05
C THR A 55 -5.23 0.92 -0.57
N ARG A 56 -5.00 0.98 -1.89
CA ARG A 56 -4.44 2.17 -2.56
C ARG A 56 -5.28 3.42 -2.29
N ARG A 57 -6.60 3.27 -2.12
CA ARG A 57 -7.53 4.36 -1.77
C ARG A 57 -7.28 4.87 -0.35
N ASP A 58 -7.01 3.98 0.61
CA ASP A 58 -6.63 4.34 1.97
C ASP A 58 -5.28 5.07 2.03
N LEU A 59 -4.32 4.63 1.20
CA LEU A 59 -2.98 5.22 1.16
C LEU A 59 -2.95 6.58 0.45
N ARG A 60 -3.80 6.79 -0.56
CA ARG A 60 -3.86 8.01 -1.37
C ARG A 60 -5.28 8.58 -1.49
N PRO A 61 -5.90 9.03 -0.38
CA PRO A 61 -7.30 9.44 -0.39
C PRO A 61 -7.61 10.62 -1.34
N ASP A 62 -6.63 11.50 -1.57
CA ASP A 62 -6.83 12.74 -2.34
C ASP A 62 -6.74 12.56 -3.87
N ASP A 63 -6.01 11.55 -4.35
CA ASP A 63 -5.68 11.44 -5.78
C ASP A 63 -5.74 10.01 -6.36
N TRP A 64 -6.12 9.01 -5.57
CA TRP A 64 -6.25 7.63 -6.04
C TRP A 64 -7.10 7.51 -7.31
N ALA A 65 -8.22 8.24 -7.39
CA ALA A 65 -9.16 8.16 -8.51
C ALA A 65 -8.58 8.70 -9.83
N ARG A 66 -7.62 9.62 -9.74
CA ARG A 66 -6.91 10.16 -10.91
C ARG A 66 -5.86 9.19 -11.43
N ILE A 67 -5.28 8.37 -10.54
CA ILE A 67 -4.15 7.49 -10.85
C ILE A 67 -4.61 6.10 -11.24
N TRP A 68 -5.61 5.60 -10.52
CA TRP A 68 -6.22 4.29 -10.71
C TRP A 68 -7.73 4.46 -10.92
N PRO A 69 -8.17 5.10 -12.01
CA PRO A 69 -9.59 5.27 -12.31
C PRO A 69 -10.33 3.94 -12.38
N GLU A 70 -9.66 2.85 -12.79
CA GLU A 70 -10.21 1.50 -12.82
C GLU A 70 -10.65 0.97 -11.44
N LEU A 71 -10.14 1.54 -10.36
CA LEU A 71 -10.61 1.20 -9.02
C LEU A 71 -11.98 1.80 -8.74
N ALA A 72 -12.42 2.88 -9.40
CA ALA A 72 -13.71 3.49 -9.12
C ALA A 72 -14.90 2.56 -9.45
N ASP A 73 -14.77 1.75 -10.51
CA ASP A 73 -15.83 0.90 -11.04
C ASP A 73 -15.83 -0.55 -10.51
N GLY A 74 -14.94 -0.89 -9.58
CA GLY A 74 -14.90 -2.24 -8.98
C GLY A 74 -14.46 -3.38 -9.91
N ALA A 75 -14.03 -3.06 -11.15
CA ALA A 75 -13.69 -4.03 -12.20
C ALA A 75 -12.27 -4.64 -12.08
N GLY A 76 -11.53 -4.36 -11.02
CA GLY A 76 -10.14 -4.78 -10.84
C GLY A 76 -9.92 -6.20 -10.31
N ALA A 77 -10.99 -6.92 -9.95
CA ALA A 77 -10.89 -8.33 -9.58
C ALA A 77 -10.82 -9.19 -10.84
N ILE A 78 -9.63 -9.32 -11.43
CA ILE A 78 -9.35 -10.53 -12.21
C ILE A 78 -9.27 -11.65 -11.19
N PRO A 79 -10.18 -12.66 -11.20
CA PRO A 79 -10.02 -13.83 -10.36
C PRO A 79 -8.66 -14.44 -10.72
N VAL A 80 -7.74 -14.41 -9.77
CA VAL A 80 -6.50 -15.19 -9.87
C VAL A 80 -6.94 -16.64 -9.80
N GLU A 81 -7.07 -17.26 -10.97
CA GLU A 81 -7.40 -18.68 -11.10
C GLU A 81 -6.33 -19.49 -10.37
N GLU A 82 -6.76 -20.16 -9.30
CA GLU A 82 -5.97 -21.03 -8.46
C GLU A 82 -5.52 -22.23 -9.31
N ALA A 83 -4.28 -22.19 -9.81
CA ALA A 83 -3.71 -23.29 -10.57
C ALA A 83 -3.42 -24.47 -9.63
N ALA A 84 -4.18 -25.55 -9.84
CA ALA A 84 -4.09 -26.87 -9.20
C ALA A 84 -2.77 -27.61 -9.50
#